data_AF-A0A3D2EZA7-F1
#
_entry.id   AF-A0A3D2EZA7-F1
#
_cell.length_a   1.000
_cell.length_b   1.000
_cell.length_c   1.000
_cell.angle_alpha   90.00
_cell.angle_beta   90.00
_cell.angle_gamma   90.00
#
_symmetry.space_group_name_H-M   'P 1'
#
loop_
_entity.id
_entity.type
_entity.pdbx_description
1 polymer ?
#
loop_
_entity_poly.entity_id
_entity_poly.type
_entity_poly.pdbx_seq_one_letter_code
_entity_poly.pdbx_strand_id
1 'polypeptide(L)'
;MAKRRFTDAGWRKDPWFRALCSALASCKNEDEIAELLRDIGTLSELQAWSERLEVAKLLAKKLSYRKVAEMTGASTTTVTRVAKYMEDGTGGYSRYLKTDKNHHASSPSREKTASVLQGYLDKAQK
;
A
#
# COMPACT_ATOMS: atom_id res chain seq x y z
N MET A 1 -18.63 15.91 -20.73
CA MET A 1 -18.47 16.42 -19.35
C MET A 1 -17.07 16.05 -18.85
N ALA A 2 -16.36 16.95 -18.17
CA ALA A 2 -15.04 16.64 -17.62
C ALA A 2 -15.15 15.53 -16.56
N LYS A 3 -14.31 14.50 -16.65
CA LYS A 3 -14.28 13.40 -15.70
C LYS A 3 -13.81 13.95 -14.34
N ARG A 4 -14.64 13.84 -13.30
CA ARG A 4 -14.23 14.15 -11.92
C ARG A 4 -12.98 13.36 -11.58
N ARG A 5 -11.97 14.02 -11.00
CA ARG A 5 -10.69 13.42 -10.62
C ARG A 5 -10.41 13.69 -9.15
N PHE A 6 -9.95 12.67 -8.44
CA PHE A 6 -9.43 12.84 -7.09
C PHE A 6 -8.11 13.60 -7.11
N THR A 7 -7.91 14.40 -6.06
CA THR A 7 -6.65 15.07 -5.73
C THR A 7 -6.26 14.68 -4.30
N ASP A 8 -4.96 14.70 -3.98
CA ASP A 8 -4.47 14.34 -2.64
C ASP A 8 -5.10 15.21 -1.53
N ALA A 9 -5.42 16.47 -1.83
CA ALA A 9 -6.06 17.39 -0.88
C ALA A 9 -7.60 17.22 -0.78
N GLY A 10 -8.26 16.71 -1.83
CA GLY A 10 -9.71 16.80 -1.98
C GLY A 10 -10.48 15.49 -1.85
N TRP A 11 -9.83 14.33 -2.03
CA TRP A 11 -10.52 13.04 -2.16
C TRP A 11 -11.43 12.70 -0.98
N ARG A 12 -11.06 13.06 0.26
CA ARG A 12 -11.87 12.81 1.47
C ARG A 12 -13.16 13.64 1.55
N LYS A 13 -13.18 14.79 0.89
CA LYS A 13 -14.34 15.70 0.89
C LYS A 13 -15.29 15.40 -0.27
N ASP A 14 -14.88 14.54 -1.20
CA ASP A 14 -15.71 14.17 -2.33
C ASP A 14 -17.01 13.46 -1.86
N PRO A 15 -18.18 13.91 -2.33
CA PRO A 15 -19.46 13.32 -1.92
C PRO A 15 -19.60 11.83 -2.27
N TRP A 16 -19.08 11.39 -3.42
CA TRP A 16 -19.17 9.99 -3.84
C TRP A 16 -18.28 9.10 -2.99
N PHE A 17 -17.08 9.57 -2.67
CA PHE A 17 -16.19 8.85 -1.75
C PHE A 17 -16.81 8.71 -0.34
N ARG A 18 -17.46 9.77 0.16
CA ARG A 18 -18.17 9.73 1.46
C ARG A 18 -19.37 8.78 1.45
N ALA A 19 -20.14 8.77 0.36
CA ALA A 19 -21.24 7.83 0.17
C ALA A 19 -20.73 6.38 0.17
N LEU A 20 -19.63 6.10 -0.54
CA LEU A 20 -18.98 4.79 -0.53
C LEU A 20 -18.55 4.36 0.87
N CYS A 21 -17.89 5.24 1.64
CA CYS A 21 -17.52 4.94 3.02
C CYS A 21 -18.75 4.65 3.89
N SER A 22 -19.84 5.39 3.70
CA SER A 22 -21.07 5.21 4.46
C SER A 22 -21.77 3.89 4.12
N ALA A 23 -21.76 3.49 2.84
CA ALA A 23 -22.29 2.19 2.40
C ALA A 23 -21.50 1.04 3.04
N LEU A 24 -20.17 1.05 2.93
CA LEU A 24 -19.30 0.05 3.56
C LEU A 24 -19.47 -0.03 5.09
N ALA A 25 -19.69 1.11 5.76
CA ALA A 25 -19.90 1.16 7.20
C ALA A 25 -21.29 0.67 7.63
N SER A 26 -22.25 0.54 6.71
CA SER A 26 -23.61 0.09 7.00
C SER A 26 -23.75 -1.43 7.01
N CYS A 27 -22.81 -2.14 6.36
CA CYS A 27 -22.73 -3.60 6.34
C CYS A 27 -22.48 -4.14 7.75
N LYS A 28 -23.16 -5.24 8.10
CA LYS A 28 -23.15 -5.82 9.46
C LYS A 28 -22.17 -6.98 9.64
N ASN A 29 -21.78 -7.61 8.55
CA ASN A 29 -20.94 -8.81 8.55
C ASN A 29 -20.04 -8.84 7.30
N GLU A 30 -19.14 -9.82 7.26
CA GLU A 30 -18.16 -9.97 6.18
C GLU A 30 -18.82 -10.30 4.84
N ASP A 31 -19.89 -11.10 4.83
CA ASP A 31 -20.60 -11.49 3.62
C ASP A 31 -21.24 -10.27 2.93
N GLU A 32 -21.93 -9.41 3.69
CA GLU A 32 -22.51 -8.16 3.18
C GLU A 32 -21.44 -7.22 2.60
N ILE A 33 -20.26 -7.16 3.21
CA ILE A 33 -19.13 -6.37 2.67
C ILE A 33 -18.61 -7.01 1.38
N ALA A 34 -18.48 -8.33 1.34
CA ALA A 34 -17.96 -9.07 0.19
C ALA A 34 -18.89 -8.94 -1.03
N GLU A 35 -20.20 -9.06 -0.83
CA GLU A 35 -21.22 -8.84 -1.87
C GLU A 35 -21.15 -7.42 -2.43
N LEU A 36 -21.15 -6.41 -1.55
CA LEU A 36 -21.07 -5.01 -1.97
C LEU A 36 -19.76 -4.69 -2.71
N LEU A 37 -18.63 -5.19 -2.21
CA LEU A 37 -17.33 -5.01 -2.87
C LEU A 37 -17.30 -5.71 -4.23
N ARG A 38 -17.97 -6.87 -4.37
CA ARG A 38 -18.07 -7.58 -5.64
C ARG A 38 -18.90 -6.84 -6.67
N ASP A 39 -19.95 -6.15 -6.25
CA ASP A 39 -20.77 -5.32 -7.13
C ASP A 39 -20.02 -4.04 -7.59
N ILE A 40 -19.22 -3.45 -6.69
CA ILE A 40 -18.48 -2.21 -6.97
C ILE A 40 -17.20 -2.47 -7.77
N GLY A 41 -16.48 -3.54 -7.45
CA GLY A 41 -15.14 -3.83 -7.95
C GLY A 41 -15.09 -5.04 -8.88
N THR A 42 -14.15 -5.02 -9.82
CA THR A 42 -13.79 -6.21 -10.61
C THR A 42 -12.99 -7.21 -9.77
N LEU A 43 -12.97 -8.48 -10.18
CA LEU A 43 -12.18 -9.51 -9.49
C LEU A 43 -10.69 -9.15 -9.36
N SER A 44 -10.11 -8.51 -10.38
CA SER A 44 -8.71 -8.07 -10.35
C SER A 44 -8.48 -6.91 -9.38
N GLU A 45 -9.44 -6.02 -9.21
CA GLU A 45 -9.37 -4.94 -8.21
C GLU A 45 -9.48 -5.49 -6.79
N LEU A 46 -10.41 -6.43 -6.54
CA LEU A 46 -10.54 -7.12 -5.25
C LEU A 46 -9.24 -7.84 -4.88
N GLN A 47 -8.70 -8.62 -5.81
CA GLN A 47 -7.42 -9.30 -5.64
C GLN A 47 -6.31 -8.28 -5.31
N ALA A 48 -6.22 -7.19 -6.06
CA ALA A 48 -5.20 -6.16 -5.83
C ALA A 48 -5.35 -5.45 -4.47
N TRP A 49 -6.57 -5.24 -3.96
CA TRP A 49 -6.79 -4.66 -2.64
C TRP A 49 -6.39 -5.65 -1.52
N SER A 50 -6.77 -6.92 -1.67
CA SER A 50 -6.39 -8.00 -0.76
C SER A 50 -4.88 -8.20 -0.68
N GLU A 51 -4.20 -8.23 -1.82
CA GLU A 51 -2.73 -8.32 -1.89
C GLU A 51 -2.07 -7.16 -1.16
N ARG A 52 -2.54 -5.92 -1.36
CA ARG A 52 -1.96 -4.75 -0.68
C ARG A 52 -2.14 -4.82 0.83
N LEU A 53 -3.26 -5.35 1.31
CA LEU A 53 -3.48 -5.55 2.74
C LEU A 53 -2.54 -6.61 3.30
N GLU A 54 -2.35 -7.71 2.58
CA GLU A 54 -1.45 -8.79 3.01
C GLU A 54 0.02 -8.37 2.98
N VAL A 55 0.44 -7.63 1.95
CA VAL A 55 1.75 -6.96 1.91
C VAL A 55 1.96 -6.12 3.16
N ALA A 56 0.99 -5.31 3.57
CA ALA A 56 1.11 -4.49 4.76
C ALA A 56 1.27 -5.32 6.05
N LYS A 57 0.53 -6.43 6.19
CA LYS A 57 0.67 -7.36 7.33
C LYS A 57 2.07 -8.00 7.37
N LEU A 58 2.59 -8.45 6.24
CA LEU A 58 3.91 -9.09 6.17
C LEU A 58 5.05 -8.10 6.41
N LEU A 59 4.92 -6.87 5.90
CA LEU A 59 5.86 -5.79 6.19
C LEU A 59 5.85 -5.43 7.68
N ALA A 60 4.69 -5.40 8.33
CA ALA A 60 4.60 -5.18 9.78
C ALA A 60 5.30 -6.29 10.59
N LYS A 61 5.40 -7.51 10.04
CA LYS A 61 6.19 -8.62 10.60
C LYS A 61 7.69 -8.53 10.26
N LYS A 62 8.16 -7.42 9.68
CA LYS A 62 9.56 -7.15 9.30
C LYS A 62 10.14 -8.11 8.25
N LEU A 63 9.32 -8.69 7.39
CA LEU A 63 9.81 -9.49 6.26
C LEU A 63 10.46 -8.58 5.21
N SER A 64 11.47 -9.12 4.51
CA SER A 64 12.13 -8.40 3.42
C SER A 64 11.19 -8.21 2.22
N TYR A 65 11.34 -7.12 1.47
CA TYR A 65 10.48 -6.81 0.33
C TYR A 65 10.45 -7.94 -0.71
N ARG A 66 11.59 -8.61 -0.91
CA ARG A 66 11.69 -9.76 -1.81
C ARG A 66 10.80 -10.91 -1.34
N LYS A 67 10.84 -11.24 -0.04
CA LYS A 67 10.03 -12.34 0.50
C LYS A 67 8.55 -12.00 0.50
N VAL A 68 8.21 -10.73 0.77
CA VAL A 68 6.82 -10.25 0.67
C VAL A 68 6.30 -10.39 -0.76
N ALA A 69 7.04 -9.91 -1.76
CA ALA A 69 6.65 -10.04 -3.17
C ALA A 69 6.45 -11.50 -3.60
N GLU A 70 7.34 -12.40 -3.17
CA GLU A 70 7.26 -13.85 -3.43
C GLU A 70 6.00 -14.47 -2.79
N MET A 71 5.68 -14.10 -1.55
CA MET A 71 4.55 -14.68 -0.80
C MET A 71 3.19 -14.16 -1.27
N THR A 72 3.10 -12.89 -1.67
CA THR A 72 1.83 -12.26 -2.04
C THR A 72 1.58 -12.23 -3.54
N GLY A 73 2.56 -12.61 -4.37
CA GLY A 73 2.49 -12.45 -5.83
C GLY A 73 2.52 -10.99 -6.30
N ALA A 74 2.71 -10.04 -5.38
CA ALA A 74 2.67 -8.61 -5.69
C ALA A 74 4.00 -8.16 -6.30
N SER A 75 3.94 -7.24 -7.26
CA SER A 75 5.15 -6.65 -7.84
C SER A 75 5.98 -5.89 -6.78
N THR A 76 7.30 -5.82 -6.98
CA THR A 76 8.20 -5.01 -6.13
C THR A 76 7.75 -3.54 -6.04
N THR A 77 7.18 -3.01 -7.13
CA THR A 77 6.59 -1.66 -7.16
C THR A 77 5.39 -1.53 -6.23
N THR A 78 4.52 -2.55 -6.19
CA THR A 78 3.39 -2.61 -5.26
C THR A 78 3.89 -2.66 -3.82
N VAL A 79 4.85 -3.53 -3.51
CA VAL A 79 5.42 -3.66 -2.16
C VAL A 79 6.02 -2.34 -1.69
N THR A 80 6.82 -1.69 -2.55
CA THR A 80 7.42 -0.38 -2.24
C THR A 80 6.38 0.71 -2.01
N ARG A 81 5.29 0.70 -2.79
CA ARG A 81 4.20 1.67 -2.63
C ARG A 81 3.43 1.46 -1.33
N VAL A 82 3.16 0.21 -0.95
CA VAL A 82 2.50 -0.11 0.33
C VAL A 82 3.38 0.29 1.50
N ALA A 83 4.68 -0.03 1.46
CA ALA A 83 5.64 0.40 2.49
C ALA A 83 5.62 1.92 2.68
N LYS A 84 5.69 2.69 1.58
CA LYS A 84 5.59 4.15 1.63
C LYS A 84 4.28 4.64 2.26
N TYR A 85 3.14 4.01 1.98
CA TYR A 85 1.86 4.39 2.60
C TYR A 85 1.71 3.93 4.06
N MET A 86 2.49 2.94 4.51
CA MET A 86 2.57 2.60 5.92
C MET A 86 3.37 3.65 6.71
N GLU A 87 4.40 4.23 6.10
CA GLU A 87 5.26 5.27 6.70
C GLU A 87 4.59 6.66 6.63
N ASP A 88 4.29 7.14 5.42
CA ASP A 88 3.88 8.53 5.14
C ASP A 88 2.39 8.66 4.77
N GLY A 89 1.62 7.58 4.88
CA GLY A 89 0.22 7.58 4.49
C GLY A 89 -0.70 8.17 5.55
N THR A 90 -1.99 7.83 5.42
CA THR A 90 -3.05 8.38 6.28
C THR A 90 -3.15 7.70 7.67
N GLY A 91 -2.21 6.80 7.97
CA GLY A 91 -2.22 5.98 9.18
C GLY A 91 -3.29 4.88 9.21
N GLY A 92 -3.96 4.58 8.09
CA GLY A 92 -4.98 3.53 8.00
C GLY A 92 -4.41 2.15 8.33
N TYR A 93 -3.25 1.79 7.74
CA TYR A 93 -2.56 0.54 8.04
C TYR A 93 -2.13 0.46 9.51
N SER A 94 -1.52 1.52 10.07
CA SER A 94 -1.08 1.54 11.47
C SER A 94 -2.24 1.31 12.44
N ARG A 95 -3.40 1.94 12.18
CA ARG A 95 -4.62 1.73 13.00
C ARG A 95 -5.14 0.30 12.90
N TYR A 96 -5.22 -0.25 11.69
CA TYR A 96 -5.71 -1.62 11.47
C TYR A 96 -4.77 -2.68 12.08
N LEU A 97 -3.47 -2.54 11.85
CA LEU A 97 -2.43 -3.49 12.31
C LEU A 97 -2.00 -3.27 13.76
N LYS A 98 -2.48 -2.21 14.42
CA LYS A 98 -2.08 -1.79 15.78
C LYS A 98 -0.56 -1.66 15.92
N THR A 99 0.09 -1.08 14.92
CA THR A 99 1.54 -0.87 14.93
C THR A 99 1.90 0.57 15.29
N ASP A 100 2.90 0.74 16.14
CA ASP A 100 3.48 2.04 16.42
C ASP A 100 4.29 2.55 15.23
N LYS A 101 4.08 3.81 14.86
CA LYS A 101 4.73 4.46 13.69
C LYS A 101 6.27 4.50 13.78
N ASN A 102 6.86 4.19 14.93
CA ASN A 102 8.28 4.42 15.21
C ASN A 102 9.21 3.21 15.00
N HIS A 103 8.75 2.09 14.43
CA HIS A 103 9.52 0.83 14.47
C HIS A 103 10.13 0.34 13.15
N HIS A 104 10.19 1.16 12.09
CA HIS A 104 10.83 0.78 10.81
C HIS A 104 12.08 1.61 10.47
N ALA A 105 13.05 1.66 11.38
CA ALA A 105 14.42 2.08 11.04
C ALA A 105 15.18 0.92 10.35
N SER A 106 14.77 0.53 9.14
CA SER A 106 15.64 -0.22 8.20
C SER A 106 15.01 -0.40 6.81
N SER A 107 14.67 0.69 6.13
CA SER A 107 14.79 0.67 4.67
C SER A 107 16.29 0.68 4.33
N PRO A 108 16.79 -0.04 3.29
CA PRO A 108 18.14 0.21 2.80
C PRO A 108 18.15 1.66 2.34
N SER A 109 18.88 2.50 3.08
CA SER A 109 19.01 3.93 2.80
C SER A 109 19.43 4.10 1.33
N ARG A 110 18.85 5.11 0.66
CA ARG A 110 19.27 5.56 -0.68
C ARG A 110 20.79 5.77 -0.80
N GLU A 111 21.49 5.90 0.34
CA GLU A 111 22.95 5.95 0.43
C GLU A 111 23.64 4.67 -0.04
N LYS A 112 23.07 3.47 0.20
CA LYS A 112 23.68 2.22 -0.29
C LYS A 112 23.64 2.12 -1.81
N THR A 113 22.60 2.63 -2.45
CA THR A 113 22.50 2.65 -3.92
C THR A 113 23.51 3.61 -4.54
N ALA A 114 23.73 4.78 -3.92
CA ALA A 114 24.76 5.73 -4.36
C ALA A 114 26.19 5.17 -4.19
N SER A 115 26.48 4.52 -3.05
CA SER A 115 27.77 3.89 -2.79
C SER A 115 28.08 2.74 -3.75
N VAL A 116 27.09 1.92 -4.10
CA VAL A 116 27.25 0.83 -5.07
C VAL A 116 27.49 1.37 -6.48
N LEU A 117 26.76 2.42 -6.89
CA LEU A 117 26.97 3.07 -8.19
C LEU A 117 28.34 3.75 -8.28
N GLN A 118 28.81 4.39 -7.21
CA GLN A 118 30.14 4.96 -7.14
C GLN A 118 31.22 3.88 -7.33
N GLY A 119 31.07 2.73 -6.67
CA GLY A 119 32.00 1.60 -6.84
C GLY A 119 32.03 1.01 -8.26
N TYR A 120 30.95 1.14 -9.04
CA TYR A 120 30.94 0.78 -10.46
C TYR A 120 31.64 1.84 -11.33
N LEU A 121 31.43 3.13 -11.04
CA LEU A 121 32.07 4.24 -11.76
C LEU A 121 33.58 4.27 -11.54
N ASP A 122 34.04 4.03 -10.31
CA ASP A 122 35.46 4.00 -9.95
C ASP A 122 36.21 2.82 -10.61
N LYS A 123 35.51 1.70 -10.87
CA LYS A 123 36.05 0.54 -11.58
C LYS A 123 36.09 0.72 -13.10
N ALA A 124 35.26 1.60 -13.66
CA ALA A 124 35.24 1.89 -15.09
C ALA A 124 36.34 2.87 -15.52
N GLN A 125 37.05 3.46 -14.56
CA GLN A 125 38.14 4.43 -14.77
C GLN A 125 39.54 3.84 -14.52
N LYS A 126 39.64 2.53 -14.26
CA LYS A 126 40.90 1.76 -14.20
C LYS A 126 40.94 0.73 -15.33
#